data_AF-A0A434AGR8-F1
#
_entry.id   AF-A0A434AGR8-F1
#
_cell.length_a   1.000
_cell.length_b   1.000
_cell.length_c   1.000
_cell.angle_alpha   90.00
_cell.angle_beta   90.00
_cell.angle_gamma   90.00
#
_symmetry.space_group_name_H-M   'P 1'
#
loop_
_entity.id
_entity.type
_entity.pdbx_description
1 polymer ?
#
loop_
_entity_poly.entity_id
_entity_poly.type
_entity_poly.pdbx_seq_one_letter_code
_entity_poly.pdbx_strand_id
1 'polypeptide(L)'
;MKKFILYTILLLASSTSIFASRYTRKQYIQKYKQLAIREMKRTGIPASITMAQGLLESANGNSVLARKGNNHFGIKCHDWRGPSMKMDDDRRNECFRMYDNPYDSYKDHSEFLSTRSRYAFLFKYRSDDYRRWAHGLKKAGYATDPKYAHRLIKIIEEEHLHKLDKKNAGRDYWMEKPDDTDLADIDSGLEIDPFGARLEIANGVHYIKVQKGDTFFSIAKNLGVERKKLLRYNDLPKDYILQIDQILYLHNKRNKAARGYNFHRVKEGDNLYDISQKYGVKLKRICKYNGIKKDYKVEVGERIWLRNKRR
;
A
#
# COMPACT_ATOMS: atom_id res chain seq x y z
N MET A 1 -14.30 59.04 -33.51
CA MET A 1 -13.28 58.25 -32.79
C MET A 1 -13.98 57.16 -31.98
N LYS A 2 -13.90 55.89 -32.41
CA LYS A 2 -14.59 54.75 -31.78
C LYS A 2 -13.81 54.30 -30.53
N LYS A 3 -14.43 54.32 -29.35
CA LYS A 3 -13.84 53.84 -28.10
C LYS A 3 -13.98 52.31 -28.02
N PHE A 4 -12.86 51.59 -28.02
CA PHE A 4 -12.81 50.15 -27.75
C PHE A 4 -12.90 49.92 -26.23
N ILE A 5 -13.89 49.12 -25.79
CA ILE A 5 -14.00 48.64 -24.42
C ILE A 5 -13.27 47.29 -24.36
N LEU A 6 -12.14 47.26 -23.66
CA LEU A 6 -11.34 46.06 -23.44
C LEU A 6 -11.92 45.28 -22.24
N TYR A 7 -12.54 44.14 -22.49
CA TYR A 7 -12.95 43.21 -21.42
C TYR A 7 -11.73 42.40 -20.96
N THR A 8 -11.17 42.75 -19.81
CA THR A 8 -10.17 41.93 -19.10
C THR A 8 -10.88 40.79 -18.37
N ILE A 9 -10.75 39.57 -18.90
CA ILE A 9 -11.18 38.35 -18.23
C ILE A 9 -10.19 38.05 -17.10
N LEU A 10 -10.60 38.31 -15.85
CA LEU A 10 -9.87 37.94 -14.65
C LEU A 10 -10.09 36.44 -14.36
N LEU A 11 -9.16 35.60 -14.80
CA LEU A 11 -9.13 34.17 -14.45
C LEU A 11 -8.73 34.01 -12.97
N LEU A 12 -9.73 33.93 -12.08
CA LEU A 12 -9.54 33.46 -10.71
C LEU A 12 -9.23 31.96 -10.74
N ALA A 13 -7.94 31.62 -10.70
CA ALA A 13 -7.50 30.26 -10.42
C ALA A 13 -7.75 29.96 -8.94
N SER A 14 -8.91 29.39 -8.61
CA SER A 14 -9.20 28.86 -7.29
C SER A 14 -8.38 27.58 -7.08
N SER A 15 -7.28 27.69 -6.34
CA SER A 15 -6.46 26.57 -5.89
C SER A 15 -7.20 25.79 -4.80
N THR A 16 -7.88 24.71 -5.20
CA THR A 16 -8.39 23.74 -4.23
C THR A 16 -7.21 23.01 -3.61
N SER A 17 -6.88 23.37 -2.37
CA SER A 17 -5.88 22.64 -1.58
C SER A 17 -6.48 21.27 -1.24
N ILE A 18 -6.00 20.22 -1.90
CA ILE A 18 -6.35 18.83 -1.58
C ILE A 18 -5.72 18.51 -0.22
N PHE A 19 -6.49 18.65 0.85
CA PHE A 19 -6.07 18.16 2.16
C PHE A 19 -6.02 16.63 2.13
N ALA A 20 -4.81 16.06 2.17
CA ALA A 20 -4.63 14.61 2.27
C ALA A 20 -5.34 14.09 3.52
N SER A 21 -6.31 13.18 3.33
CA SER A 21 -7.13 12.61 4.40
C SER A 21 -6.27 11.96 5.49
N ARG A 22 -6.65 12.14 6.75
CA ARG A 22 -5.96 11.51 7.89
C ARG A 22 -6.31 10.02 7.94
N TYR A 23 -5.30 9.19 8.16
CA TYR A 23 -5.52 7.77 8.39
C TYR A 23 -6.21 7.52 9.73
N THR A 24 -7.27 6.73 9.70
CA THR A 24 -7.78 6.07 10.91
C THR A 24 -6.80 5.00 11.38
N ARG A 25 -6.93 4.58 12.64
CA ARG A 25 -6.13 3.48 13.21
C ARG A 25 -6.27 2.19 12.38
N LYS A 26 -7.51 1.84 12.02
CA LYS A 26 -7.82 0.67 11.17
C LYS A 26 -7.18 0.79 9.79
N GLN A 27 -7.20 1.99 9.20
CA GLN A 27 -6.50 2.25 7.94
C GLN A 27 -5.00 1.99 8.08
N TYR A 28 -4.33 2.62 9.04
CA TYR A 28 -2.91 2.40 9.25
C TYR A 28 -2.54 0.91 9.39
N ILE A 29 -3.30 0.16 10.20
CA ILE A 29 -3.06 -1.28 10.40
C ILE A 29 -3.15 -2.04 9.09
N GLN A 30 -4.23 -1.85 8.33
CA GLN A 30 -4.39 -2.54 7.05
C GLN A 30 -3.29 -2.19 6.07
N LYS A 31 -2.79 -0.94 6.11
CA LYS A 31 -1.74 -0.43 5.23
C LYS A 31 -0.41 -1.11 5.55
N TYR A 32 -0.04 -1.20 6.82
CA TYR A 32 1.32 -1.58 7.18
C TYR A 32 1.47 -2.96 7.81
N LYS A 33 0.37 -3.70 8.07
CA LYS A 33 0.44 -5.02 8.74
C LYS A 33 1.35 -6.02 8.05
N GLN A 34 1.42 -5.99 6.71
CA GLN A 34 2.30 -6.89 5.98
C GLN A 34 3.79 -6.54 6.16
N LEU A 35 4.12 -5.27 6.39
CA LEU A 35 5.48 -4.86 6.72
C LEU A 35 5.85 -5.36 8.12
N ALA A 36 4.97 -5.18 9.11
CA ALA A 36 5.19 -5.69 10.47
C ALA A 36 5.35 -7.23 10.51
N ILE A 37 4.50 -7.98 9.79
CA ILE A 37 4.62 -9.45 9.67
C ILE A 37 5.93 -9.85 9.01
N ARG A 38 6.34 -9.13 7.96
CA ARG A 38 7.61 -9.39 7.26
C ARG A 38 8.80 -9.20 8.20
N GLU A 39 8.82 -8.09 8.92
CA GLU A 39 9.91 -7.79 9.85
C GLU A 39 9.94 -8.80 10.99
N MET A 40 8.79 -9.22 11.52
CA MET A 40 8.72 -10.32 12.48
C MET A 40 9.37 -11.60 11.96
N LYS A 41 9.10 -11.99 10.71
CA LYS A 41 9.73 -13.17 10.11
C LYS A 41 11.24 -13.01 9.93
N ARG A 42 11.70 -11.78 9.68
CA ARG A 42 13.11 -11.47 9.43
C ARG A 42 13.93 -11.40 10.72
N THR A 43 13.38 -10.80 11.78
CA THR A 43 14.13 -10.45 12.99
C THR A 43 13.65 -11.18 14.24
N GLY A 44 12.44 -11.73 14.24
CA GLY A 44 11.82 -12.35 15.41
C GLY A 44 11.09 -11.37 16.34
N ILE A 45 11.05 -10.07 16.00
CA ILE A 45 10.27 -9.07 16.75
C ILE A 45 8.79 -9.28 16.49
N PRO A 46 7.91 -9.42 17.50
CA PRO A 46 6.48 -9.64 17.26
C PRO A 46 5.89 -8.58 16.32
N ALA A 47 5.10 -9.01 15.34
CA ALA A 47 4.45 -8.11 14.39
C ALA A 47 3.48 -7.16 15.11
N SER A 48 2.83 -7.64 16.18
CA SER A 48 1.98 -6.85 17.05
C SER A 48 2.73 -5.68 17.69
N ILE A 49 3.96 -5.91 18.16
CA ILE A 49 4.83 -4.89 18.75
C ILE A 49 5.21 -3.84 17.70
N THR A 50 5.74 -4.28 16.56
CA THR A 50 6.12 -3.38 15.47
C THR A 50 4.93 -2.55 14.99
N MET A 51 3.74 -3.16 14.86
CA MET A 51 2.53 -2.43 14.46
C MET A 51 2.07 -1.43 15.52
N ALA A 52 2.05 -1.82 16.80
CA ALA A 52 1.62 -0.94 17.88
C ALA A 52 2.56 0.25 18.08
N GLN A 53 3.87 0.05 17.97
CA GLN A 53 4.85 1.14 17.96
C GLN A 53 4.61 2.05 16.75
N GLY A 54 4.48 1.49 15.55
CA GLY A 54 4.18 2.28 14.36
C GLY A 54 2.91 3.14 14.52
N LEU A 55 1.83 2.59 15.07
CA LEU A 55 0.59 3.34 15.37
C LEU A 55 0.84 4.48 16.35
N LEU A 56 1.54 4.20 17.44
CA LEU A 56 1.79 5.13 18.53
C LEU A 56 2.71 6.29 18.10
N GLU A 57 3.87 5.97 17.55
CA GLU A 57 4.93 6.93 17.22
C GLU A 57 4.57 7.82 16.02
N SER A 58 3.77 7.30 15.08
CA SER A 58 3.41 8.05 13.86
C SER A 58 2.05 8.73 13.93
N ALA A 59 1.34 8.65 15.07
CA ALA A 59 -0.06 9.07 15.20
C ALA A 59 -0.95 8.43 14.11
N ASN A 60 -0.89 7.10 13.99
CA ASN A 60 -1.50 6.31 12.91
C ASN A 60 -1.06 6.78 11.50
N GLY A 61 0.20 7.19 11.34
CA GLY A 61 0.77 7.66 10.07
C GLY A 61 0.44 9.11 9.72
N ASN A 62 -0.09 9.88 10.67
CA ASN A 62 -0.52 11.26 10.45
C ASN A 62 0.48 12.31 10.92
N SER A 63 1.55 11.93 11.61
CA SER A 63 2.59 12.88 12.00
C SER A 63 3.30 13.47 10.79
N VAL A 64 3.81 14.69 10.92
CA VAL A 64 4.59 15.34 9.85
C VAL A 64 5.81 14.49 9.49
N LEU A 65 6.46 13.92 10.50
CA LEU A 65 7.62 13.03 10.35
C LEU A 65 7.29 11.77 9.54
N ALA A 66 6.14 11.13 9.79
CA ALA A 66 5.70 9.97 9.02
C ALA A 66 5.28 10.33 7.59
N ARG A 67 4.59 11.47 7.40
CA ARG A 67 4.07 11.88 6.08
C ARG A 67 5.13 12.43 5.13
N LYS A 68 6.04 13.24 5.65
CA LYS A 68 7.08 13.91 4.85
C LYS A 68 8.39 13.14 4.84
N GLY A 69 8.73 12.51 5.97
CA GLY A 69 9.98 11.78 6.14
C GLY A 69 9.86 10.27 6.02
N ASN A 70 8.66 9.72 5.80
CA ASN A 70 8.37 8.28 5.88
C ASN A 70 8.86 7.64 7.19
N ASN A 71 9.10 8.41 8.25
CA ASN A 71 9.65 7.91 9.50
C ASN A 71 8.52 7.63 10.49
N HIS A 72 8.17 6.36 10.59
CA HIS A 72 7.02 5.88 11.36
C HIS A 72 7.31 5.59 12.83
N PHE A 73 8.58 5.63 13.24
CA PHE A 73 9.03 5.19 14.56
C PHE A 73 9.83 6.26 15.33
N GLY A 74 9.91 7.48 14.80
CA GLY A 74 10.61 8.58 15.47
C GLY A 74 12.12 8.39 15.57
N ILE A 75 12.75 7.66 14.64
CA ILE A 75 14.19 7.34 14.77
C ILE A 75 15.04 8.59 14.50
N LYS A 76 15.87 8.95 15.48
CA LYS A 76 16.79 10.09 15.44
C LYS A 76 18.06 9.77 14.63
N CYS A 77 18.74 10.80 14.11
CA CYS A 77 19.87 10.63 13.21
C CYS A 77 21.02 9.83 13.83
N HIS A 78 21.52 10.19 15.02
CA HIS A 78 22.77 9.62 15.55
C HIS A 78 23.86 9.61 14.43
N ASP A 79 24.44 8.45 14.11
CA ASP A 79 25.46 8.28 13.05
C ASP A 79 24.88 8.22 11.62
N TRP A 80 23.61 8.57 11.44
CA TRP A 80 22.92 8.53 10.16
C TRP A 80 23.49 9.53 9.15
N ARG A 81 23.85 9.02 7.96
CA ARG A 81 24.39 9.81 6.85
C ARG A 81 23.42 10.01 5.69
N GLY A 82 22.21 9.44 5.78
CA GLY A 82 21.19 9.55 4.74
C GLY A 82 20.33 10.80 4.87
N PRO A 83 19.23 10.89 4.09
CA PRO A 83 18.27 11.99 4.17
C PRO A 83 17.75 12.20 5.60
N SER A 84 17.59 13.45 6.02
CA SER A 84 17.12 13.78 7.37
C SER A 84 16.25 15.03 7.35
N MET A 85 15.41 15.16 8.39
CA MET A 85 14.65 16.38 8.63
C MET A 85 14.82 16.86 10.06
N LYS A 86 14.69 18.17 10.21
CA LYS A 86 14.70 18.84 11.50
C LYS A 86 13.29 19.11 11.99
N MET A 87 13.03 18.77 13.26
CA MET A 87 11.75 19.01 13.91
C MET A 87 11.94 19.19 15.41
N ASP A 88 11.06 19.95 16.04
CA ASP A 88 11.01 20.05 17.50
C ASP A 88 10.37 18.78 18.08
N ASP A 89 10.97 18.26 19.16
CA ASP A 89 10.51 17.10 19.93
C ASP A 89 10.79 17.35 21.42
N ASP A 90 11.63 16.55 22.09
CA ASP A 90 12.07 16.83 23.47
C ASP A 90 12.93 18.11 23.53
N ARG A 91 13.69 18.37 22.46
CA ARG A 91 14.50 19.58 22.26
C ARG A 91 14.09 20.26 20.95
N ARG A 92 14.44 21.54 20.83
CA ARG A 92 14.31 22.25 19.57
C ARG A 92 15.27 21.68 18.52
N ASN A 93 14.82 21.64 17.28
CA ASN A 93 15.66 21.34 16.11
C ASN A 93 16.38 19.98 16.18
N GLU A 94 15.68 18.96 16.65
CA GLU A 94 16.19 17.59 16.67
C GLU A 94 16.24 16.99 15.27
N CYS A 95 17.24 16.11 15.04
CA CYS A 95 17.45 15.46 13.75
C CYS A 95 16.76 14.10 13.72
N PHE A 96 15.85 13.92 12.77
CA PHE A 96 15.19 12.66 12.49
C PHE A 96 15.58 12.12 11.12
N ARG A 97 15.72 10.79 11.04
CA ARG A 97 15.97 10.10 9.77
C ARG A 97 14.78 10.30 8.83
N MET A 98 15.05 10.42 7.54
CA MET A 98 14.06 10.31 6.49
C MET A 98 14.36 9.08 5.64
N TYR A 99 13.33 8.54 5.03
CA TYR A 99 13.41 7.36 4.20
C TYR A 99 12.69 7.57 2.88
N ASP A 100 13.13 6.85 1.85
CA ASP A 100 12.53 6.93 0.51
C ASP A 100 11.10 6.36 0.51
N ASN A 101 10.82 5.38 1.38
CA ASN A 101 9.51 4.78 1.53
C ASN A 101 9.27 4.28 2.98
N PRO A 102 8.01 4.01 3.38
CA PRO A 102 7.68 3.53 4.71
C PRO A 102 8.35 2.20 5.09
N TYR A 103 8.61 1.30 4.13
CA TYR A 103 9.24 0.01 4.45
C TYR A 103 10.67 0.16 4.97
N ASP A 104 11.43 1.13 4.46
CA ASP A 104 12.78 1.40 4.97
C ASP A 104 12.75 1.87 6.43
N SER A 105 11.71 2.60 6.84
CA SER A 105 11.51 2.95 8.26
C SER A 105 11.19 1.74 9.13
N TYR A 106 10.37 0.79 8.66
CA TYR A 106 10.07 -0.46 9.37
C TYR A 106 11.31 -1.35 9.49
N LYS A 107 12.10 -1.42 8.42
CA LYS A 107 13.35 -2.17 8.38
C LYS A 107 14.38 -1.59 9.35
N ASP A 108 14.60 -0.28 9.30
CA ASP A 108 15.55 0.43 10.18
C ASP A 108 15.13 0.36 11.65
N HIS A 109 13.84 0.47 11.95
CA HIS A 109 13.30 0.22 13.30
C HIS A 109 13.64 -1.20 13.79
N SER A 110 13.44 -2.19 12.94
CA SER A 110 13.70 -3.58 13.30
C SER A 110 15.19 -3.84 13.49
N GLU A 111 16.05 -3.23 12.68
CA GLU A 111 17.51 -3.27 12.84
C GLU A 111 17.96 -2.55 14.10
N PHE A 112 17.38 -1.39 14.42
CA PHE A 112 17.63 -0.67 15.66
C PHE A 112 17.35 -1.52 16.91
N LEU A 113 16.27 -2.30 16.90
CA LEU A 113 15.94 -3.21 18.00
C LEU A 113 16.80 -4.48 17.99
N SER A 114 17.13 -5.05 16.83
CA SER A 114 17.86 -6.32 16.75
C SER A 114 19.37 -6.20 16.92
N THR A 115 19.95 -5.03 16.64
CA THR A 115 21.42 -4.84 16.66
C THR A 115 21.95 -4.24 17.96
N ARG A 116 21.12 -3.53 18.73
CA ARG A 116 21.57 -2.87 19.96
C ARG A 116 21.51 -3.83 21.15
N SER A 117 22.65 -4.02 21.81
CA SER A 117 22.84 -4.95 22.94
C SER A 117 21.80 -4.80 24.04
N ARG A 118 21.36 -3.56 24.34
CA ARG A 118 20.34 -3.28 25.36
C ARG A 118 18.99 -3.95 25.11
N TYR A 119 18.66 -4.32 23.87
CA TYR A 119 17.43 -5.01 23.50
C TYR A 119 17.61 -6.52 23.31
N ALA A 120 18.85 -7.03 23.31
CA ALA A 120 19.15 -8.42 22.98
C ALA A 120 18.38 -9.43 23.87
N PHE A 121 18.12 -9.08 25.13
CA PHE A 121 17.37 -9.95 26.04
C PHE A 121 15.90 -10.15 25.63
N LEU A 122 15.31 -9.25 24.83
CA LEU A 122 13.94 -9.38 24.33
C LEU A 122 13.78 -10.60 23.42
N PHE A 123 14.82 -10.92 22.65
CA PHE A 123 14.83 -12.04 21.72
C PHE A 123 14.92 -13.41 22.42
N LYS A 124 15.08 -13.43 23.76
CA LYS A 124 14.91 -14.64 24.58
C LYS A 124 13.46 -14.90 24.93
N TYR A 125 12.57 -13.93 24.72
CA TYR A 125 11.15 -14.09 24.94
C TYR A 125 10.51 -14.78 23.75
N ARG A 126 9.37 -15.43 23.99
CA ARG A 126 8.58 -16.01 22.90
C ARG A 126 8.09 -14.88 21.99
N SER A 127 8.05 -15.15 20.69
CA SER A 127 7.60 -14.19 19.68
C SER A 127 6.09 -13.90 19.72
N ASP A 128 5.33 -14.61 20.54
CA ASP A 128 3.89 -14.40 20.78
C ASP A 128 3.60 -13.70 22.12
N ASP A 129 4.61 -13.43 22.95
CA ASP A 129 4.46 -12.79 24.26
C ASP A 129 4.64 -11.26 24.17
N TYR A 130 3.71 -10.61 23.48
CA TYR A 130 3.77 -9.15 23.27
C TYR A 130 3.73 -8.35 24.58
N ARG A 131 3.14 -8.88 25.66
CA ARG A 131 3.13 -8.20 26.97
C ARG A 131 4.54 -8.09 27.51
N ARG A 132 5.28 -9.20 27.53
CA ARG A 132 6.66 -9.23 28.03
C ARG A 132 7.60 -8.44 27.13
N TRP A 133 7.36 -8.44 25.82
CA TRP A 133 8.05 -7.55 24.88
C TRP A 133 7.80 -6.07 25.18
N ALA A 134 6.56 -5.63 25.39
CA ALA A 134 6.23 -4.23 25.66
C ALA A 134 6.88 -3.73 26.97
N HIS A 135 6.81 -4.52 28.05
CA HIS A 135 7.49 -4.21 29.31
C HIS A 135 9.02 -4.21 29.14
N GLY A 136 9.54 -5.17 28.37
CA GLY A 136 10.96 -5.26 28.07
C GLY A 136 11.48 -4.07 27.28
N LEU A 137 10.75 -3.58 26.27
CA LEU A 137 11.10 -2.37 25.50
C LEU A 137 11.20 -1.15 26.41
N LYS A 138 10.22 -0.98 27.32
CA LYS A 138 10.27 0.08 28.32
C LYS A 138 11.48 -0.06 29.24
N LYS A 139 11.73 -1.27 29.77
CA LYS A 139 12.90 -1.57 30.62
C LYS A 139 14.24 -1.31 29.92
N ALA A 140 14.31 -1.60 28.63
CA ALA A 140 15.48 -1.34 27.79
C ALA A 140 15.66 0.15 27.42
N GLY A 141 14.73 1.01 27.83
CA GLY A 141 14.82 2.46 27.64
C GLY A 141 14.37 2.94 26.27
N TYR A 142 13.48 2.21 25.57
CA TYR A 142 12.94 2.67 24.28
C TYR A 142 12.23 4.03 24.40
N ALA A 143 11.45 4.22 25.47
CA ALA A 143 10.74 5.46 25.76
C ALA A 143 10.85 5.86 27.23
N THR A 144 10.81 7.15 27.52
CA THR A 144 10.83 7.74 28.87
C THR A 144 9.45 7.71 29.55
N ASP A 145 8.35 7.67 28.78
CA ASP A 145 6.97 7.57 29.28
C ASP A 145 6.78 6.32 30.18
N PRO A 146 6.43 6.46 31.48
CA PRO A 146 6.21 5.33 32.37
C PRO A 146 5.04 4.42 31.92
N LYS A 147 4.07 4.96 31.18
CA LYS A 147 2.91 4.23 30.67
C LYS A 147 3.15 3.57 29.31
N TYR A 148 4.36 3.67 28.74
CA TYR A 148 4.67 3.20 27.38
C TYR A 148 4.26 1.74 27.14
N ALA A 149 4.69 0.83 28.01
CA ALA A 149 4.36 -0.59 27.89
C ALA A 149 2.84 -0.84 27.90
N HIS A 150 2.13 -0.18 28.82
CA HIS A 150 0.67 -0.28 28.91
C HIS A 150 -0.01 0.28 27.65
N ARG A 151 0.48 1.40 27.09
CA ARG A 151 -0.06 1.96 25.84
C ARG A 151 0.08 1.01 24.67
N LEU A 152 1.24 0.35 24.53
CA LEU A 152 1.44 -0.67 23.50
C LEU A 152 0.52 -1.87 23.70
N ILE A 153 0.45 -2.42 24.92
CA ILE A 153 -0.43 -3.55 25.25
C ILE A 153 -1.89 -3.20 24.92
N LYS A 154 -2.35 -2.01 25.35
CA LYS A 154 -3.70 -1.54 25.07
C LYS A 154 -4.00 -1.48 23.57
N ILE A 155 -3.09 -0.92 22.76
CA ILE A 155 -3.24 -0.88 21.30
C ILE A 155 -3.30 -2.31 20.73
N ILE A 156 -2.43 -3.22 21.18
CA ILE A 156 -2.39 -4.61 20.69
C ILE A 156 -3.68 -5.37 21.03
N GLU A 157 -4.27 -5.12 22.20
CA GLU A 157 -5.50 -5.75 22.65
C GLU A 157 -6.73 -5.20 21.91
N GLU A 158 -6.91 -3.87 21.89
CA GLU A 158 -8.05 -3.19 21.25
C GLU A 158 -8.13 -3.49 19.74
N GLU A 159 -6.97 -3.60 19.09
CA GLU A 159 -6.87 -3.85 17.66
C GLU A 159 -6.64 -5.33 17.33
N HIS A 160 -6.56 -6.19 18.34
CA HIS A 160 -6.27 -7.61 18.20
C HIS A 160 -4.99 -7.90 17.39
N LEU A 161 -3.96 -7.07 17.52
CA LEU A 161 -2.72 -7.16 16.72
C LEU A 161 -1.92 -8.43 17.02
N HIS A 162 -2.10 -9.07 18.18
CA HIS A 162 -1.48 -10.35 18.51
C HIS A 162 -1.84 -11.46 17.49
N LYS A 163 -2.95 -11.30 16.73
CA LYS A 163 -3.28 -12.19 15.60
C LYS A 163 -2.23 -12.12 14.47
N LEU A 164 -1.48 -11.02 14.36
CA LEU A 164 -0.39 -10.85 13.40
C LEU A 164 0.85 -11.70 13.75
N ASP A 165 0.97 -12.17 15.00
CA ASP A 165 2.15 -12.90 15.47
C ASP A 165 2.13 -14.39 15.13
N LYS A 166 0.99 -14.92 14.68
CA LYS A 166 0.80 -16.34 14.38
C LYS A 166 1.57 -16.73 13.11
N LYS A 167 2.13 -17.95 13.06
CA LYS A 167 2.91 -18.48 11.92
C LYS A 167 2.19 -18.42 10.55
N ASN A 168 0.85 -18.38 10.55
CA ASN A 168 0.00 -18.25 9.35
C ASN A 168 -0.61 -16.85 9.13
N ALA A 169 -0.17 -15.84 9.90
CA ALA A 169 -0.68 -14.47 9.79
C ALA A 169 -0.46 -13.91 8.38
N GLY A 170 -1.58 -13.63 7.71
CA GLY A 170 -1.64 -13.22 6.31
C GLY A 170 -2.89 -13.72 5.59
N ARG A 171 -3.43 -14.89 5.97
CA ARG A 171 -4.70 -15.42 5.44
C ARG A 171 -5.89 -15.28 6.41
N ASP A 172 -5.64 -15.27 7.72
CA ASP A 172 -6.70 -15.38 8.74
C ASP A 172 -6.91 -14.12 9.60
N TYR A 173 -6.27 -12.99 9.25
CA TYR A 173 -6.60 -11.70 9.88
C TYR A 173 -7.88 -11.14 9.25
N TRP A 174 -9.01 -11.69 9.67
CA TRP A 174 -10.33 -11.11 9.47
C TRP A 174 -10.57 -10.10 10.60
N MET A 175 -10.65 -8.82 10.27
CA MET A 175 -11.45 -7.93 11.09
C MET A 175 -12.90 -8.31 10.78
N GLU A 176 -13.73 -8.52 11.79
CA GLU A 176 -15.17 -8.43 11.58
C GLU A 176 -15.42 -7.14 10.80
N LYS A 177 -16.22 -7.27 9.73
CA LYS A 177 -16.65 -6.10 8.97
C LYS A 177 -17.18 -5.10 9.99
N PRO A 178 -16.69 -3.85 10.02
CA PRO A 178 -17.29 -2.88 10.91
C PRO A 178 -18.78 -2.75 10.52
N ASP A 179 -19.59 -2.37 11.51
CA ASP A 179 -21.05 -2.39 11.45
C ASP A 179 -21.57 -1.76 10.14
N ASP A 180 -22.52 -2.43 9.50
CA ASP A 180 -22.87 -2.27 8.07
C ASP A 180 -23.72 -1.01 7.80
N THR A 181 -23.75 -0.05 8.74
CA THR A 181 -24.57 1.18 8.65
C THR A 181 -23.81 2.47 8.39
N ASP A 182 -22.47 2.45 8.30
CA ASP A 182 -21.67 3.60 7.85
C ASP A 182 -20.62 3.24 6.76
N LEU A 183 -20.70 2.05 6.16
CA LEU A 183 -19.69 1.51 5.25
C LEU A 183 -20.15 1.29 3.81
N ALA A 184 -21.36 1.73 3.47
CA ALA A 184 -21.92 1.56 2.14
C ALA A 184 -21.17 2.35 1.04
N ASP A 185 -20.23 3.24 1.38
CA ASP A 185 -19.46 4.05 0.41
C ASP A 185 -17.92 3.94 0.54
N ILE A 186 -17.40 2.88 1.19
CA ILE A 186 -15.96 2.65 1.35
C ILE A 186 -15.53 1.30 0.73
N ASP A 187 -15.73 1.15 -0.59
CA ASP A 187 -14.88 0.29 -1.46
C ASP A 187 -13.63 1.07 -1.95
N SER A 188 -13.24 2.10 -1.19
CA SER A 188 -12.10 2.96 -1.44
C SER A 188 -11.30 3.12 -0.15
N GLY A 189 -9.98 3.06 -0.23
CA GLY A 189 -9.14 3.50 0.89
C GLY A 189 -8.57 2.36 1.71
N LEU A 190 -7.57 1.72 1.11
CA LEU A 190 -6.31 1.45 1.79
C LEU A 190 -5.19 1.31 0.76
N GLU A 191 -4.88 2.43 0.14
CA GLU A 191 -3.64 2.63 -0.60
C GLU A 191 -2.47 2.51 0.39
N ILE A 192 -1.98 1.29 0.57
CA ILE A 192 -0.54 1.10 0.49
C ILE A 192 -0.21 1.60 -0.90
N ASP A 193 0.45 2.74 -0.99
CA ASP A 193 1.06 3.16 -2.23
C ASP A 193 2.55 2.81 -2.14
N PRO A 194 2.95 1.54 -2.37
CA PRO A 194 4.34 1.17 -2.40
C PRO A 194 5.00 1.56 -3.74
N PHE A 195 4.27 2.26 -4.63
CA PHE A 195 4.73 2.67 -5.95
C PHE A 195 4.72 4.20 -6.16
N GLY A 196 4.28 4.98 -5.18
CA GLY A 196 4.21 6.43 -5.26
C GLY A 196 3.23 6.93 -6.33
N ALA A 197 3.59 8.06 -6.94
CA ALA A 197 2.88 8.70 -8.05
C ALA A 197 2.70 7.83 -9.32
N ARG A 198 3.11 6.55 -9.31
CA ARG A 198 2.98 5.60 -10.42
C ARG A 198 1.65 4.84 -10.42
N LEU A 199 0.85 4.97 -9.36
CA LEU A 199 -0.41 4.25 -9.20
C LEU A 199 -1.52 4.90 -10.04
N GLU A 200 -2.06 4.16 -11.00
CA GLU A 200 -3.17 4.58 -11.85
C GLU A 200 -4.38 3.64 -11.63
N ILE A 201 -5.57 4.05 -12.07
CA ILE A 201 -6.83 3.29 -11.90
C ILE A 201 -7.50 3.09 -13.27
N ALA A 202 -7.84 1.85 -13.59
CA ALA A 202 -8.71 1.51 -14.72
C ALA A 202 -9.84 0.59 -14.26
N ASN A 203 -11.08 0.96 -14.58
CA ASN A 203 -12.28 0.19 -14.23
C ASN A 203 -12.35 -0.13 -12.70
N GLY A 204 -11.93 0.84 -11.87
CA GLY A 204 -11.87 0.70 -10.41
C GLY A 204 -10.86 -0.34 -9.94
N VAL A 205 -9.78 -0.58 -10.69
CA VAL A 205 -8.69 -1.49 -10.33
C VAL A 205 -7.36 -0.76 -10.50
N HIS A 206 -6.54 -0.79 -9.47
CA HIS A 206 -5.21 -0.18 -9.51
C HIS A 206 -4.24 -0.95 -10.42
N TYR A 207 -3.46 -0.20 -11.18
CA TYR A 207 -2.34 -0.69 -11.98
C TYR A 207 -1.16 0.29 -11.90
N ILE A 208 0.00 -0.15 -12.37
CA ILE A 208 1.15 0.71 -12.65
C ILE A 208 1.58 0.52 -14.11
N LYS A 209 2.32 1.50 -14.64
CA LYS A 209 3.19 1.26 -15.79
C LYS A 209 4.54 0.77 -15.28
N VAL A 210 5.00 -0.32 -15.89
CA VAL A 210 6.29 -0.93 -15.53
C VAL A 210 7.42 -0.01 -15.93
N GLN A 211 8.39 0.18 -15.05
CA GLN A 211 9.58 1.00 -15.28
C GLN A 211 10.85 0.16 -15.31
N LYS A 212 11.96 0.77 -15.72
CA LYS A 212 13.28 0.15 -15.69
C LYS A 212 13.61 -0.33 -14.26
N GLY A 213 13.96 -1.61 -14.13
CA GLY A 213 14.30 -2.22 -12.84
C GLY A 213 13.13 -2.90 -12.11
N ASP A 214 11.90 -2.74 -12.59
CA ASP A 214 10.77 -3.49 -12.06
C ASP A 214 10.88 -4.98 -12.38
N THR A 215 10.55 -5.81 -11.39
CA THR A 215 10.42 -7.25 -11.55
C THR A 215 9.12 -7.71 -10.92
N PHE A 216 8.57 -8.83 -11.37
CA PHE A 216 7.44 -9.45 -10.65
C PHE A 216 7.77 -9.70 -9.19
N PHE A 217 9.04 -10.01 -8.88
CA PHE A 217 9.48 -10.22 -7.51
C PHE A 217 9.40 -8.93 -6.70
N SER A 218 9.98 -7.82 -7.16
CA SER A 218 9.95 -6.54 -6.44
C SER A 218 8.52 -6.03 -6.26
N ILE A 219 7.70 -6.09 -7.31
CA ILE A 219 6.30 -5.63 -7.28
C ILE A 219 5.44 -6.51 -6.36
N ALA A 220 5.53 -7.84 -6.50
CA ALA A 220 4.76 -8.76 -5.67
C ALA A 220 5.20 -8.69 -4.20
N LYS A 221 6.50 -8.52 -3.94
CA LYS A 221 7.06 -8.25 -2.62
C LYS A 221 6.49 -6.96 -2.04
N ASN A 222 6.46 -5.86 -2.79
CA ASN A 222 5.89 -4.59 -2.36
C ASN A 222 4.39 -4.69 -2.03
N LEU A 223 3.64 -5.46 -2.80
CA LEU A 223 2.22 -5.71 -2.59
C LEU A 223 1.90 -6.75 -1.49
N GLY A 224 2.88 -7.50 -1.01
CA GLY A 224 2.65 -8.63 -0.11
C GLY A 224 1.83 -9.76 -0.76
N VAL A 225 1.94 -9.94 -2.08
CA VAL A 225 1.27 -11.01 -2.84
C VAL A 225 2.29 -11.96 -3.45
N GLU A 226 1.87 -13.17 -3.79
CA GLU A 226 2.72 -14.10 -4.54
C GLU A 226 2.84 -13.69 -6.01
N ARG A 227 4.01 -13.92 -6.62
CA ARG A 227 4.23 -13.73 -8.08
C ARG A 227 3.13 -14.39 -8.92
N LYS A 228 2.74 -15.63 -8.57
CA LYS A 228 1.67 -16.38 -9.25
C LYS A 228 0.34 -15.64 -9.25
N LYS A 229 0.03 -14.91 -8.17
CA LYS A 229 -1.19 -14.12 -8.02
C LYS A 229 -1.14 -12.88 -8.92
N LEU A 230 0.00 -12.20 -8.98
CA LEU A 230 0.22 -11.03 -9.84
C LEU A 230 0.18 -11.39 -11.34
N LEU A 231 0.78 -12.50 -11.74
CA LEU A 231 0.67 -13.04 -13.10
C LEU A 231 -0.78 -13.34 -13.48
N ARG A 232 -1.52 -13.98 -12.56
CA ARG A 232 -2.94 -14.31 -12.76
C ARG A 232 -3.82 -13.07 -12.90
N TYR A 233 -3.55 -11.99 -12.17
CA TYR A 233 -4.28 -10.73 -12.30
C TYR A 233 -4.19 -10.14 -13.70
N ASN A 234 -3.05 -10.37 -14.35
CA ASN A 234 -2.71 -9.83 -15.65
C ASN A 234 -2.93 -10.81 -16.79
N ASP A 235 -3.45 -12.03 -16.54
CA ASP A 235 -3.65 -13.08 -17.55
C ASP A 235 -2.34 -13.55 -18.24
N LEU A 236 -1.20 -13.44 -17.54
CA LEU A 236 0.16 -13.72 -18.04
C LEU A 236 0.64 -15.16 -17.75
N PRO A 237 1.50 -15.74 -18.63
CA PRO A 237 2.09 -17.06 -18.40
C PRO A 237 3.13 -17.05 -17.27
N LYS A 238 3.51 -18.23 -16.76
CA LYS A 238 4.32 -18.36 -15.53
C LYS A 238 5.73 -17.77 -15.67
N ASP A 239 6.29 -17.94 -16.85
CA ASP A 239 7.64 -17.57 -17.31
C ASP A 239 7.70 -16.16 -17.93
N TYR A 240 6.60 -15.43 -17.98
CA TYR A 240 6.56 -14.08 -18.54
C TYR A 240 7.58 -13.13 -17.90
N ILE A 241 8.22 -12.30 -18.73
CA ILE A 241 9.18 -11.27 -18.34
C ILE A 241 8.53 -9.90 -18.54
N LEU A 242 8.65 -9.03 -17.53
CA LEU A 242 8.06 -7.69 -17.60
C LEU A 242 8.73 -6.83 -18.69
N GLN A 243 7.90 -6.17 -19.48
CA GLN A 243 8.31 -5.14 -20.45
C GLN A 243 8.09 -3.75 -19.86
N ILE A 244 8.99 -2.81 -20.18
CA ILE A 244 8.86 -1.41 -19.78
C ILE A 244 7.59 -0.81 -20.42
N ASP A 245 6.97 0.13 -19.72
CA ASP A 245 5.73 0.85 -20.06
C ASP A 245 4.46 0.00 -20.18
N GLN A 246 4.53 -1.31 -20.03
CA GLN A 246 3.33 -2.15 -20.01
C GLN A 246 2.48 -1.84 -18.77
N ILE A 247 1.16 -1.97 -18.93
CA ILE A 247 0.20 -1.90 -17.83
C ILE A 247 0.28 -3.19 -17.01
N LEU A 248 0.45 -3.05 -15.70
CA LEU A 248 0.43 -4.16 -14.76
C LEU A 248 -0.57 -3.90 -13.63
N TYR A 249 -1.69 -4.62 -13.66
CA TYR A 249 -2.70 -4.59 -12.62
C TYR A 249 -2.19 -5.24 -11.34
N LEU A 250 -2.40 -4.55 -10.22
CA LEU A 250 -1.98 -4.97 -8.88
C LEU A 250 -3.05 -5.82 -8.19
N HIS A 251 -4.25 -5.87 -8.77
CA HIS A 251 -5.42 -6.60 -8.29
C HIS A 251 -6.14 -7.31 -9.45
N ASN A 252 -7.08 -8.20 -9.12
CA ASN A 252 -7.91 -8.85 -10.14
C ASN A 252 -8.65 -7.80 -10.98
N LYS A 253 -8.43 -7.81 -12.30
CA LYS A 253 -9.28 -7.12 -13.28
C LYS A 253 -10.76 -7.49 -13.07
N ARG A 254 -11.69 -6.60 -13.42
CA ARG A 254 -13.12 -6.85 -13.24
C ARG A 254 -13.64 -7.87 -14.26
N ASN A 255 -14.83 -8.42 -13.99
CA ASN A 255 -15.45 -9.37 -14.91
C ASN A 255 -16.07 -8.69 -16.14
N LYS A 256 -16.39 -7.40 -16.04
CA LYS A 256 -17.05 -6.58 -17.06
C LYS A 256 -16.39 -5.19 -17.06
N ALA A 257 -16.40 -4.50 -18.19
CA ALA A 257 -15.89 -3.12 -18.27
C ALA A 257 -16.73 -2.17 -17.39
N ALA A 258 -16.35 -0.89 -17.32
CA ALA A 258 -17.15 0.14 -16.68
C ALA A 258 -18.48 0.34 -17.44
N ARG A 259 -19.49 0.95 -16.79
CA ARG A 259 -20.75 1.30 -17.48
C ARG A 259 -20.42 2.26 -18.65
N GLY A 260 -21.13 2.14 -19.77
CA GLY A 260 -20.84 2.90 -21.00
C GLY A 260 -19.88 2.20 -21.97
N TYR A 261 -18.97 1.34 -21.48
CA TYR A 261 -18.06 0.57 -22.32
C TYR A 261 -18.63 -0.83 -22.64
N ASN A 262 -19.60 -0.88 -23.55
CA ASN A 262 -20.27 -2.15 -23.91
C ASN A 262 -19.39 -3.05 -24.79
N PHE A 263 -18.69 -2.45 -25.76
CA PHE A 263 -17.79 -3.12 -26.67
C PHE A 263 -16.62 -2.20 -27.01
N HIS A 264 -15.54 -2.80 -27.49
CA HIS A 264 -14.41 -2.13 -28.12
C HIS A 264 -14.48 -2.37 -29.63
N ARG A 265 -14.23 -1.33 -30.43
CA ARG A 265 -14.04 -1.48 -31.88
C ARG A 265 -12.56 -1.58 -32.15
N VAL A 266 -12.14 -2.73 -32.67
CA VAL A 266 -10.75 -3.10 -32.90
C VAL A 266 -10.10 -2.10 -33.85
N LYS A 267 -8.95 -1.57 -33.44
CA LYS A 267 -8.08 -0.70 -34.23
C LYS A 267 -6.88 -1.49 -34.74
N GLU A 268 -6.14 -0.89 -35.65
CA GLU A 268 -4.88 -1.45 -36.13
C GLU A 268 -3.92 -1.71 -34.95
N GLY A 269 -3.35 -2.92 -34.92
CA GLY A 269 -2.43 -3.36 -33.86
C GLY A 269 -3.08 -3.86 -32.57
N ASP A 270 -4.41 -3.76 -32.41
CA ASP A 270 -5.07 -4.28 -31.22
C ASP A 270 -5.02 -5.82 -31.18
N ASN A 271 -4.93 -6.35 -29.96
CA ASN A 271 -5.15 -7.77 -29.68
C ASN A 271 -5.99 -7.92 -28.40
N LEU A 272 -6.50 -9.14 -28.15
CA LEU A 272 -7.39 -9.39 -27.01
C LEU A 272 -6.72 -9.09 -25.66
N TYR A 273 -5.41 -9.30 -25.54
CA TYR A 273 -4.68 -9.01 -24.31
C TYR A 273 -4.63 -7.49 -24.06
N ASP A 274 -4.28 -6.69 -25.06
CA ASP A 274 -4.21 -5.23 -24.91
C ASP A 274 -5.59 -4.61 -24.67
N ILE A 275 -6.63 -5.13 -25.33
CA ILE A 275 -8.03 -4.76 -25.02
C ILE A 275 -8.37 -5.12 -23.56
N SER A 276 -7.95 -6.30 -23.09
CA SER A 276 -8.12 -6.71 -21.69
C SER A 276 -7.43 -5.76 -20.71
N GLN A 277 -6.19 -5.35 -21.01
CA GLN A 277 -5.43 -4.42 -20.18
C GLN A 277 -6.03 -3.02 -20.21
N LYS A 278 -6.42 -2.52 -21.38
CA LYS A 278 -6.99 -1.18 -21.57
C LYS A 278 -8.26 -0.94 -20.76
N TYR A 279 -9.14 -1.94 -20.69
CA TYR A 279 -10.44 -1.79 -20.01
C TYR A 279 -10.48 -2.41 -18.61
N GLY A 280 -9.37 -3.00 -18.14
CA GLY A 280 -9.33 -3.68 -16.84
C GLY A 280 -10.36 -4.81 -16.74
N VAL A 281 -10.54 -5.58 -17.82
CA VAL A 281 -11.47 -6.71 -17.89
C VAL A 281 -10.69 -7.99 -18.07
N LYS A 282 -10.98 -9.03 -17.28
CA LYS A 282 -10.30 -10.33 -17.41
C LYS A 282 -10.42 -10.87 -18.84
N LEU A 283 -9.30 -11.28 -19.44
CA LEU A 283 -9.25 -11.80 -20.81
C LEU A 283 -10.24 -12.95 -21.03
N LYS A 284 -10.30 -13.90 -20.08
CA LYS A 284 -11.26 -15.01 -20.13
C LYS A 284 -12.73 -14.58 -20.22
N ARG A 285 -13.07 -13.40 -19.69
CA ARG A 285 -14.44 -12.86 -19.74
C ARG A 285 -14.72 -12.26 -21.10
N ILE A 286 -13.77 -11.54 -21.68
CA ILE A 286 -13.86 -11.06 -23.06
C ILE A 286 -14.06 -12.25 -24.01
N CYS A 287 -13.21 -13.28 -23.92
CA CYS A 287 -13.38 -14.51 -24.70
C CYS A 287 -14.79 -15.10 -24.54
N LYS A 288 -15.29 -15.20 -23.30
CA LYS A 288 -16.65 -15.72 -23.02
C LYS A 288 -17.76 -14.87 -23.64
N TYR A 289 -17.68 -13.54 -23.58
CA TYR A 289 -18.73 -12.66 -24.12
C TYR A 289 -18.80 -12.67 -25.65
N ASN A 290 -17.69 -13.02 -26.29
CA ASN A 290 -17.56 -13.03 -27.74
C ASN A 290 -17.63 -14.45 -28.33
N GLY A 291 -17.59 -15.51 -27.50
CA GLY A 291 -17.59 -16.89 -27.98
C GLY A 291 -16.27 -17.30 -28.67
N ILE A 292 -15.17 -16.62 -28.35
CA ILE A 292 -13.86 -16.78 -29.00
C ILE A 292 -12.83 -17.37 -28.03
N LYS A 293 -11.76 -17.96 -28.57
CA LYS A 293 -10.62 -18.48 -27.79
C LYS A 293 -9.61 -17.37 -27.47
N LYS A 294 -8.63 -17.67 -26.60
CA LYS A 294 -7.60 -16.70 -26.14
C LYS A 294 -6.63 -16.29 -27.26
N ASP A 295 -6.38 -17.20 -28.19
CA ASP A 295 -5.49 -17.09 -29.35
C ASP A 295 -6.18 -16.52 -30.59
N TYR A 296 -7.46 -16.14 -30.48
CA TYR A 296 -8.20 -15.52 -31.58
C TYR A 296 -7.54 -14.19 -31.98
N LYS A 297 -7.28 -14.05 -33.29
CA LYS A 297 -6.77 -12.83 -33.91
C LYS A 297 -7.95 -11.95 -34.29
N VAL A 298 -7.98 -10.75 -33.75
CA VAL A 298 -9.05 -9.78 -34.00
C VAL A 298 -8.81 -9.03 -35.31
N GLU A 299 -9.90 -8.64 -35.98
CA GLU A 299 -9.84 -7.91 -37.24
C GLU A 299 -10.19 -6.43 -37.05
N VAL A 300 -9.52 -5.54 -37.78
CA VAL A 300 -9.78 -4.10 -37.70
C VAL A 300 -11.25 -3.81 -38.01
N GLY A 301 -11.92 -3.06 -37.13
CA GLY A 301 -13.34 -2.74 -37.24
C GLY A 301 -14.27 -3.70 -36.51
N GLU A 302 -13.80 -4.89 -36.10
CA GLU A 302 -14.56 -5.87 -35.34
C GLU A 302 -15.03 -5.32 -33.97
N ARG A 303 -16.18 -5.81 -33.47
CA ARG A 303 -16.72 -5.41 -32.17
C ARG A 303 -16.48 -6.49 -31.12
N ILE A 304 -15.52 -6.23 -30.23
CA ILE A 304 -15.23 -7.07 -29.08
C ILE A 304 -16.03 -6.62 -27.86
N TRP A 305 -17.00 -7.44 -27.45
CA TRP A 305 -17.86 -7.17 -26.30
C TRP A 305 -17.10 -7.28 -24.98
N LEU A 306 -17.24 -6.27 -24.14
CA LEU A 306 -16.57 -6.16 -22.83
C LEU A 306 -17.53 -6.41 -21.65
N ARG A 307 -18.79 -6.67 -21.97
CA ARG A 307 -19.90 -6.97 -21.07
C ARG A 307 -20.75 -8.05 -21.72
N ASN A 308 -21.60 -8.71 -20.95
CA ASN A 308 -22.56 -9.65 -21.53
C ASN A 308 -23.44 -8.91 -22.56
N LYS A 309 -23.65 -9.50 -23.73
CA LYS A 309 -24.67 -9.04 -24.67
C LYS A 309 -25.98 -9.17 -23.89
N ARG A 310 -26.61 -8.05 -23.54
CA ARG A 310 -28.01 -8.13 -23.09
C ARG A 310 -28.75 -8.80 -24.24
N ARG A 311 -29.32 -9.97 -23.99
CA ARG A 311 -30.53 -10.38 -24.71
C ARG A 311 -31.60 -9.35 -24.37
#